data_AF-A0A2Z5UZL7-F1
#
_entry.id   AF-A0A2Z5UZL7-F1
#
_cell.length_a   1.000
_cell.length_b   1.000
_cell.length_c   1.000
_cell.angle_alpha   90.00
_cell.angle_beta   90.00
_cell.angle_gamma   90.00
#
_symmetry.space_group_name_H-M   'P 1'
#
loop_
_entity.id
_entity.type
_entity.pdbx_description
1 polymer ?
#
loop_
_entity_poly.entity_id
_entity_poly.type
_entity_poly.pdbx_seq_one_letter_code
_entity_poly.pdbx_strand_id
1 'polypeptide(L)'
;MAKAPAAKKVAPKKAAKPAATERRRVAPPVRDRETGLTPKQAIFVIEYLVDLNATQAAIRAKYSARTAEDIGRQLLRKTPVAAAIQKAMDERAKRTEITQDKVLQHWWSIATADPNELVQFRRTCCRYCHGKGFNYQWVDEQEFAQVVASIEIMNAKKKRGRPALLPTDEGGFGFVRVKPPHADCPKCWGEGTPDVFAHDTRHLEGPARLLYAGTKLTQAGFEIKMQDQGKALENVARHLGMFKERIEIDDKGIEKLDEVGRASRLAAIFAKIEARLAEERDDPAN
;
A
#
# COMPACT_ATOMS: atom_id res chain seq x y z
N MET A 1 -72.71 14.46 -28.78
CA MET A 1 -71.40 14.41 -28.08
C MET A 1 -71.50 15.26 -26.83
N ALA A 2 -71.61 14.61 -25.67
CA ALA A 2 -71.81 15.24 -24.38
C ALA A 2 -70.47 15.67 -23.76
N LYS A 3 -70.39 16.90 -23.24
CA LYS A 3 -69.35 17.34 -22.31
C LYS A 3 -70.02 18.08 -21.16
N ALA A 4 -70.32 17.35 -20.09
CA ALA A 4 -70.63 17.91 -18.79
C ALA A 4 -69.32 18.22 -18.04
N PRO A 5 -69.17 19.37 -17.36
CA PRO A 5 -67.98 19.68 -16.59
C PRO A 5 -67.99 18.98 -15.23
N ALA A 6 -66.86 18.39 -14.86
CA ALA A 6 -66.66 17.65 -13.62
C ALA A 6 -66.53 18.58 -12.40
N ALA A 7 -67.21 18.20 -11.32
CA ALA A 7 -67.29 18.89 -10.04
C ALA A 7 -65.98 18.83 -9.23
N LYS A 8 -65.63 19.95 -8.58
CA LYS A 8 -64.53 20.06 -7.59
C LYS A 8 -64.87 19.28 -6.32
N LYS A 9 -64.01 18.36 -5.90
CA LYS A 9 -64.07 17.69 -4.59
C LYS A 9 -63.17 18.41 -3.57
N VAL A 10 -63.73 18.70 -2.39
CA VAL A 10 -63.09 19.35 -1.24
C VAL A 10 -62.26 18.34 -0.45
N ALA A 11 -61.06 18.74 -0.02
CA ALA A 11 -60.13 17.92 0.77
C ALA A 11 -60.57 17.79 2.25
N PRO A 12 -60.35 16.64 2.92
CA PRO A 12 -60.74 16.45 4.32
C PRO A 12 -59.73 17.09 5.30
N LYS A 13 -60.24 17.70 6.37
CA LYS A 13 -59.44 18.31 7.45
C LYS A 13 -58.70 17.24 8.27
N LYS A 14 -57.41 17.46 8.53
CA LYS A 14 -56.55 16.61 9.39
C LYS A 14 -56.97 16.71 10.86
N ALA A 15 -57.09 15.57 11.53
CA ALA A 15 -57.30 15.47 12.98
C ALA A 15 -56.02 15.86 13.76
N ALA A 16 -56.21 16.53 14.90
CA ALA A 16 -55.14 16.98 15.80
C ALA A 16 -54.49 15.80 16.55
N LYS A 17 -53.16 15.85 16.70
CA LYS A 17 -52.37 14.88 17.50
C LYS A 17 -52.57 15.12 19.00
N PRO A 18 -52.66 14.07 19.85
CA PRO A 18 -52.78 14.25 21.29
C PRO A 18 -51.44 14.67 21.93
N ALA A 19 -51.56 15.31 23.09
CA ALA A 19 -50.48 15.98 23.83
C ALA A 19 -49.37 15.02 24.29
N ALA A 20 -48.15 15.56 24.35
CA ALA A 20 -46.93 14.86 24.72
C ALA A 20 -46.95 14.36 26.17
N THR A 21 -46.71 13.06 26.35
CA THR A 21 -46.55 12.40 27.64
C THR A 21 -45.25 12.85 28.33
N GLU A 22 -45.33 13.22 29.61
CA GLU A 22 -44.20 13.60 30.45
C GLU A 22 -43.12 12.51 30.49
N ARG A 23 -41.89 12.87 30.11
CA ARG A 23 -40.73 11.99 30.18
C ARG A 23 -40.28 11.85 31.64
N ARG A 24 -40.47 10.67 32.23
CA ARG A 24 -39.94 10.28 33.55
C ARG A 24 -38.43 10.54 33.61
N ARG A 25 -37.97 11.47 34.48
CA ARG A 25 -36.54 11.76 34.65
C ARG A 25 -35.85 10.55 35.27
N VAL A 26 -35.04 9.85 34.47
CA VAL A 26 -34.17 8.77 34.96
C VAL A 26 -33.04 9.38 35.76
N ALA A 27 -32.74 8.84 36.94
CA ALA A 27 -31.62 9.28 37.77
C ALA A 27 -30.30 9.25 36.99
N PRO A 28 -29.35 10.16 37.26
CA PRO A 28 -28.06 10.18 36.57
C PRO A 28 -27.36 8.82 36.72
N PRO A 29 -26.77 8.28 35.64
CA PRO A 29 -26.05 7.01 35.71
C PRO A 29 -24.86 7.15 36.66
N VAL A 30 -24.67 6.13 37.51
CA VAL A 30 -23.51 6.02 38.41
C VAL A 30 -22.24 6.05 37.57
N ARG A 31 -21.30 6.91 37.94
CA ARG A 31 -19.98 7.05 37.31
C ARG A 31 -18.92 6.48 38.23
N ASP A 32 -17.96 5.81 37.63
CA ASP A 32 -16.77 5.38 38.32
C ASP A 32 -15.97 6.61 38.83
N ARG A 33 -15.43 6.52 40.04
CA ARG A 33 -14.78 7.66 40.70
C ARG A 33 -13.40 7.98 40.13
N GLU A 34 -12.69 6.98 39.60
CA GLU A 34 -11.33 7.16 39.08
C GLU A 34 -11.34 7.52 37.59
N THR A 35 -12.15 6.84 36.80
CA THR A 35 -12.21 7.02 35.33
C THR A 35 -13.29 8.00 34.90
N GLY A 36 -14.26 8.31 35.75
CA GLY A 36 -15.41 9.17 35.40
C GLY A 36 -16.37 8.55 34.38
N LEU A 37 -16.14 7.28 34.01
CA LEU A 37 -16.92 6.55 33.01
C LEU A 37 -18.17 5.92 33.63
N THR A 38 -19.25 5.83 32.85
CA THR A 38 -20.37 4.95 33.19
C THR A 38 -20.06 3.51 32.75
N PRO A 39 -20.72 2.49 33.33
CA PRO A 39 -20.51 1.10 32.92
C PRO A 39 -20.71 0.87 31.41
N LYS A 40 -21.70 1.53 30.80
CA LYS A 40 -21.92 1.46 29.34
C LYS A 40 -20.80 2.12 28.54
N GLN A 41 -20.21 3.20 29.05
CA GLN A 41 -19.07 3.86 28.40
C GLN A 41 -17.81 3.00 28.49
N ALA A 42 -17.59 2.31 29.61
CA ALA A 42 -16.47 1.37 29.74
C ALA A 42 -16.57 0.21 28.74
N ILE A 43 -17.76 -0.39 28.58
CA ILE A 43 -17.99 -1.43 27.56
C ILE A 43 -17.77 -0.87 26.15
N PHE A 44 -18.24 0.35 25.89
CA PHE A 44 -17.98 1.02 24.61
C PHE A 44 -16.49 1.17 24.30
N VAL A 45 -15.67 1.59 25.28
CA VAL A 45 -14.20 1.70 25.11
C VAL A 45 -13.59 0.35 24.75
N ILE A 46 -13.96 -0.71 25.47
CA ILE A 46 -13.46 -2.07 25.24
C ILE A 46 -13.81 -2.55 23.82
N GLU A 47 -15.08 -2.40 23.42
CA GLU A 47 -15.56 -2.83 22.11
C GLU A 47 -14.97 -1.99 20.97
N TYR A 48 -14.78 -0.68 21.19
CA TYR A 48 -14.16 0.20 20.21
C TYR A 48 -12.72 -0.20 19.91
N LEU A 49 -11.97 -0.68 20.91
CA LEU A 49 -10.58 -1.13 20.71
C LEU A 49 -10.46 -2.47 19.97
N VAL A 50 -11.57 -3.14 19.66
CA VAL A 50 -11.57 -4.38 18.86
C VAL A 50 -11.47 -4.07 17.37
N ASP A 51 -12.27 -3.13 16.87
CA ASP A 51 -12.43 -2.86 15.43
C ASP A 51 -12.31 -1.38 15.03
N LEU A 52 -12.08 -0.48 16.00
CA LEU A 52 -12.06 0.98 15.84
C LEU A 52 -13.34 1.53 15.18
N ASN A 53 -14.46 0.80 15.30
CA ASN A 53 -15.74 1.16 14.73
C ASN A 53 -16.69 1.68 15.80
N ALA A 54 -16.91 3.00 15.81
CA ALA A 54 -17.75 3.66 16.82
C ALA A 54 -19.20 3.18 16.81
N THR A 55 -19.77 2.93 15.62
CA THR A 55 -21.17 2.50 15.49
C THR A 55 -21.35 1.08 16.03
N GLN A 56 -20.47 0.15 15.64
CA GLN A 56 -20.55 -1.24 16.12
C GLN A 56 -20.25 -1.35 17.61
N ALA A 57 -19.27 -0.59 18.12
CA ALA A 57 -18.97 -0.52 19.54
C ALA A 57 -20.17 -0.04 20.36
N ALA A 58 -20.91 0.98 19.88
CA ALA A 58 -22.12 1.47 20.56
C ALA A 58 -23.23 0.41 20.60
N ILE A 59 -23.44 -0.35 19.52
CA ILE A 59 -24.44 -1.44 19.48
C ILE A 59 -24.09 -2.52 20.52
N ARG A 60 -22.84 -2.98 20.53
CA ARG A 60 -22.37 -4.02 21.47
C ARG A 60 -22.43 -3.55 22.93
N ALA A 61 -22.14 -2.26 23.17
CA ALA A 61 -22.31 -1.61 24.47
C ALA A 61 -23.77 -1.35 24.89
N LYS A 62 -24.75 -1.93 24.17
CA LYS A 62 -26.18 -1.87 24.48
C LYS A 62 -26.76 -0.45 24.44
N TYR A 63 -26.27 0.37 23.50
CA TYR A 63 -26.98 1.57 23.06
C TYR A 63 -28.01 1.21 21.98
N SER A 64 -28.97 2.11 21.76
CA SER A 64 -29.99 1.93 20.72
C SER A 64 -29.34 1.82 19.35
N ALA A 65 -29.59 0.73 18.63
CA ALA A 65 -29.07 0.52 17.29
C ALA A 65 -29.48 1.64 16.32
N ARG A 66 -30.69 2.19 16.50
CA ARG A 66 -31.21 3.29 15.66
C ARG A 66 -30.39 4.57 15.77
N THR A 67 -29.73 4.80 16.90
CA THR A 67 -28.97 6.03 17.18
C THR A 67 -27.50 5.73 17.47
N ALA A 68 -27.03 4.51 17.15
CA ALA A 68 -25.69 4.05 17.52
C ALA A 68 -24.58 4.86 16.83
N GLU A 69 -24.81 5.30 15.59
CA GLU A 69 -23.86 6.14 14.85
C GLU A 69 -23.64 7.49 15.54
N ASP A 70 -24.73 8.19 15.88
CA ASP A 70 -24.67 9.48 16.56
C ASP A 70 -24.09 9.36 17.96
N ILE A 71 -24.52 8.34 18.72
CA ILE A 71 -24.00 8.08 20.06
C ILE A 71 -22.52 7.75 20.00
N GLY A 72 -22.08 6.92 19.06
CA GLY A 72 -20.67 6.57 18.86
C GLY A 72 -19.81 7.80 18.63
N ARG A 73 -20.20 8.67 17.69
CA ARG A 73 -19.51 9.96 17.43
C ARG A 73 -19.46 10.85 18.67
N GLN A 74 -20.57 10.97 19.40
CA GLN A 74 -20.61 11.76 20.63
C GLN A 74 -19.71 11.19 21.73
N LEU A 75 -19.68 9.86 21.90
CA LEU A 75 -18.85 9.20 22.91
C LEU A 75 -17.37 9.41 22.63
N LEU A 76 -16.93 9.35 21.37
CA LEU A 76 -15.54 9.63 21.00
C LEU A 76 -15.10 11.06 21.33
N ARG A 77 -16.02 12.03 21.32
CA ARG A 77 -15.72 13.44 21.68
C ARG A 77 -15.72 13.70 23.19
N LYS A 78 -16.24 12.78 24.01
CA LYS A 78 -16.24 12.96 25.47
C LYS A 78 -14.85 12.74 26.04
N THR A 79 -14.30 13.76 26.69
CA THR A 79 -12.96 13.75 27.30
C THR A 79 -12.63 12.47 28.09
N PRO A 80 -13.48 11.97 29.02
CA PRO A 80 -13.14 10.75 29.78
C PRO A 80 -13.11 9.48 28.92
N VAL A 81 -13.94 9.39 27.87
CA VAL A 81 -13.96 8.26 26.95
C VAL A 81 -12.74 8.29 26.03
N ALA A 82 -12.43 9.45 25.46
CA ALA A 82 -11.25 9.64 24.62
C ALA A 82 -9.95 9.33 25.38
N ALA A 83 -9.83 9.83 26.62
CA ALA A 83 -8.68 9.56 27.48
C ALA A 83 -8.54 8.07 27.82
N ALA A 84 -9.65 7.37 28.09
CA ALA A 84 -9.64 5.94 28.34
C ALA A 84 -9.24 5.11 27.11
N ILE A 85 -9.71 5.50 25.91
CA ILE A 85 -9.29 4.88 24.64
C ILE A 85 -7.79 5.08 24.44
N GLN A 86 -7.29 6.31 24.59
CA GLN A 86 -5.87 6.60 24.42
C GLN A 86 -5.00 5.81 25.39
N LYS A 87 -5.35 5.81 26.69
CA LYS A 87 -4.63 5.04 27.71
C LYS A 87 -4.59 3.55 27.37
N ALA A 88 -5.71 2.97 26.93
CA ALA A 88 -5.77 1.57 26.57
C ALA A 88 -5.02 1.23 25.26
N MET A 89 -4.98 2.17 24.30
CA MET A 89 -4.12 2.06 23.12
C MET A 89 -2.63 2.10 23.51
N ASP A 90 -2.25 3.00 24.42
CA ASP A 90 -0.88 3.12 24.92
C ASP A 90 -0.46 1.86 25.70
N GLU A 91 -1.32 1.32 26.56
CA GLU A 91 -1.09 0.07 27.29
C GLU A 91 -0.95 -1.12 26.33
N ARG A 92 -1.78 -1.18 25.27
CA ARG A 92 -1.65 -2.21 24.23
C ARG A 92 -0.32 -2.08 23.49
N ALA A 93 0.08 -0.86 23.11
CA ALA A 93 1.35 -0.59 22.44
C ALA A 93 2.55 -0.94 23.33
N LYS A 94 2.47 -0.68 24.64
CA LYS A 94 3.47 -1.11 25.63
C LYS A 94 3.55 -2.64 25.71
N ARG A 95 2.41 -3.33 25.72
CA ARG A 95 2.37 -4.81 25.80
C ARG A 95 2.90 -5.49 24.55
N THR A 96 2.60 -4.96 23.36
CA THR A 96 3.07 -5.53 22.09
C THR A 96 4.45 -5.04 21.68
N GLU A 97 4.95 -3.97 22.31
CA GLU A 97 6.15 -3.23 21.92
C GLU A 97 6.13 -2.72 20.47
N ILE A 98 4.95 -2.66 19.83
CA ILE A 98 4.77 -2.16 18.46
C ILE A 98 4.30 -0.71 18.55
N THR A 99 5.24 0.21 18.39
CA THR A 99 5.00 1.66 18.31
C THR A 99 4.77 2.10 16.87
N GLN A 100 4.09 3.24 16.66
CA GLN A 100 3.95 3.82 15.32
C GLN A 100 5.32 4.08 14.65
N ASP A 101 6.30 4.56 15.41
CA ASP A 101 7.66 4.80 14.91
C ASP A 101 8.34 3.53 14.37
N LYS A 102 8.20 2.40 15.08
CA LYS A 102 8.70 1.09 14.61
C LYS A 102 8.03 0.66 13.30
N VAL A 103 6.72 0.86 13.15
CA VAL A 103 6.00 0.54 11.90
C VAL A 103 6.47 1.45 10.77
N LEU A 104 6.64 2.74 11.06
CA LEU A 104 7.15 3.72 10.10
C LEU A 104 8.57 3.39 9.65
N GLN A 105 9.47 3.07 10.58
CA GLN A 105 10.83 2.62 10.29
C GLN A 105 10.86 1.35 9.45
N HIS A 106 9.93 0.42 9.70
CA HIS A 106 9.81 -0.81 8.92
C HIS A 106 9.40 -0.53 7.48
N TRP A 107 8.36 0.29 7.25
CA TRP A 107 7.97 0.70 5.90
C TRP A 107 9.06 1.48 5.20
N TRP A 108 9.74 2.39 5.90
CA TRP A 108 10.86 3.12 5.35
C TRP A 108 11.99 2.18 4.90
N SER A 109 12.35 1.21 5.75
CA SER A 109 13.39 0.23 5.43
C SER A 109 13.05 -0.60 4.19
N ILE A 110 11.79 -1.04 4.03
CA ILE A 110 11.35 -1.74 2.81
C ILE A 110 11.41 -0.80 1.61
N ALA A 111 10.89 0.43 1.74
CA ALA A 111 10.81 1.41 0.67
C ALA A 111 12.19 1.80 0.13
N THR A 112 13.22 1.82 0.97
CA THR A 112 14.59 2.22 0.59
C THR A 112 15.56 1.06 0.43
N ALA A 113 15.12 -0.19 0.57
CA ALA A 113 15.98 -1.36 0.37
C ALA A 113 16.50 -1.42 -1.08
N ASP A 114 17.77 -1.81 -1.28
CA ASP A 114 18.36 -1.97 -2.61
C ASP A 114 17.97 -3.35 -3.21
N PRO A 115 17.22 -3.42 -4.32
CA PRO A 115 16.89 -4.68 -4.97
C PRO A 115 18.13 -5.46 -5.47
N ASN A 116 19.26 -4.78 -5.72
CA ASN A 116 20.50 -5.44 -6.16
C ASN A 116 21.15 -6.30 -5.08
N GLU A 117 20.74 -6.17 -3.81
CA GLU A 117 21.12 -7.09 -2.74
C GLU A 117 20.39 -8.45 -2.86
N LEU A 118 19.30 -8.52 -3.65
CA LEU A 118 18.56 -9.75 -3.91
C LEU A 118 18.88 -10.33 -5.29
N VAL A 119 18.82 -9.49 -6.33
CA VAL A 119 18.99 -9.92 -7.72
C VAL A 119 19.72 -8.86 -8.52
N GLN A 120 20.72 -9.28 -9.29
CA GLN A 120 21.54 -8.40 -10.09
C GLN A 120 21.46 -8.78 -11.56
N PHE A 121 21.31 -7.77 -12.42
CA PHE A 121 21.58 -7.91 -13.83
C PHE A 121 23.05 -7.55 -14.09
N ARG A 122 23.87 -8.57 -14.36
CA ARG A 122 25.32 -8.43 -14.56
C ARG A 122 25.68 -8.58 -16.02
N ARG A 123 26.74 -7.89 -16.43
CA ARG A 123 27.46 -8.17 -17.69
C ARG A 123 28.70 -8.99 -17.36
N THR A 124 28.76 -10.20 -17.90
CA THR A 124 29.84 -11.16 -17.69
C THR A 124 30.69 -11.27 -18.95
N CYS A 125 31.94 -11.74 -18.84
CA CYS A 125 32.79 -11.87 -20.01
C CYS A 125 32.30 -13.00 -20.95
N CYS A 126 32.42 -12.77 -22.27
CA CYS A 126 32.20 -13.85 -23.23
C CYS A 126 33.41 -14.80 -23.28
N ARG A 127 33.24 -15.97 -23.92
CA ARG A 127 34.29 -17.00 -24.05
C ARG A 127 35.57 -16.54 -24.74
N TYR A 128 35.58 -15.38 -25.38
CA TYR A 128 36.72 -14.86 -26.12
C TYR A 128 37.39 -13.66 -25.42
N CYS A 129 36.75 -13.05 -24.42
CA CYS A 129 37.22 -11.81 -23.79
C CYS A 129 38.65 -11.91 -23.25
N HIS A 130 38.97 -13.03 -22.61
CA HIS A 130 40.23 -13.23 -21.90
C HIS A 130 41.07 -14.38 -22.50
N GLY A 131 40.68 -14.86 -23.69
CA GLY A 131 41.46 -15.85 -24.43
C GLY A 131 42.66 -15.20 -25.12
N LYS A 132 43.73 -15.98 -25.32
CA LYS A 132 44.94 -15.49 -26.01
C LYS A 132 44.58 -15.01 -27.42
N GLY A 133 44.89 -13.76 -27.75
CA GLY A 133 44.54 -13.17 -29.05
C GLY A 133 43.03 -13.09 -29.32
N PHE A 134 42.19 -13.08 -28.28
CA PHE A 134 40.73 -13.19 -28.37
C PHE A 134 40.23 -14.46 -29.05
N ASN A 135 41.00 -15.55 -28.98
CA ASN A 135 40.54 -16.89 -29.34
C ASN A 135 39.63 -17.49 -28.25
N TYR A 136 38.91 -18.57 -28.59
CA TYR A 136 37.96 -19.20 -27.67
C TYR A 136 38.67 -19.80 -26.46
N GLN A 137 38.25 -19.41 -25.25
CA GLN A 137 38.79 -19.90 -24.00
C GLN A 137 37.91 -21.02 -23.42
N TRP A 138 38.53 -22.16 -23.15
CA TRP A 138 37.92 -23.33 -22.52
C TRP A 138 37.92 -23.19 -20.99
N VAL A 139 36.94 -23.79 -20.30
CA VAL A 139 36.92 -23.86 -18.83
C VAL A 139 38.14 -24.65 -18.37
N ASP A 140 38.29 -25.86 -18.90
CA ASP A 140 39.35 -26.79 -18.57
C ASP A 140 39.61 -27.74 -19.76
N GLU A 141 40.60 -28.61 -19.58
CA GLU A 141 40.99 -29.61 -20.58
C GLU A 141 39.89 -30.64 -20.84
N GLN A 142 39.04 -30.92 -19.85
CA GLN A 142 37.96 -31.90 -19.98
C GLN A 142 36.85 -31.38 -20.90
N GLU A 143 36.45 -30.11 -20.78
CA GLU A 143 35.49 -29.47 -21.69
C GLU A 143 35.99 -29.57 -23.13
N PHE A 144 37.26 -29.24 -23.37
CA PHE A 144 37.86 -29.32 -24.70
C PHE A 144 37.86 -30.76 -25.25
N ALA A 145 38.37 -31.72 -24.47
CA ALA A 145 38.44 -33.12 -24.88
C ALA A 145 37.05 -33.71 -25.17
N GLN A 146 36.04 -33.37 -24.37
CA GLN A 146 34.66 -33.81 -24.59
C GLN A 146 34.09 -33.28 -25.90
N VAL A 147 34.33 -31.98 -26.20
CA VAL A 147 33.86 -31.37 -27.45
C VAL A 147 34.57 -31.98 -28.65
N VAL A 148 35.90 -32.14 -28.59
CA VAL A 148 36.69 -32.82 -29.65
C VAL A 148 36.15 -34.21 -29.91
N ALA A 149 36.02 -35.05 -28.87
CA ALA A 149 35.51 -36.41 -29.00
C ALA A 149 34.09 -36.44 -29.58
N SER A 150 33.21 -35.50 -29.18
CA SER A 150 31.84 -35.41 -29.70
C SER A 150 31.82 -35.13 -31.20
N ILE A 151 32.71 -34.26 -31.69
CA ILE A 151 32.82 -33.91 -33.10
C ILE A 151 33.45 -35.06 -33.90
N GLU A 152 34.45 -35.74 -33.33
CA GLU A 152 35.04 -36.93 -33.95
C GLU A 152 34.01 -38.05 -34.13
N ILE A 153 33.22 -38.34 -33.10
CA ILE A 153 32.12 -39.31 -33.18
C ILE A 153 31.09 -38.88 -34.23
N MET A 154 30.74 -37.59 -34.27
CA MET A 154 29.81 -37.06 -35.27
C MET A 154 30.35 -37.25 -36.68
N ASN A 155 31.62 -36.92 -36.91
CA ASN A 155 32.29 -37.05 -38.19
C ASN A 155 32.40 -38.52 -38.63
N ALA A 156 32.72 -39.43 -37.71
CA ALA A 156 32.78 -40.86 -37.97
C ALA A 156 31.42 -41.46 -38.38
N LYS A 157 30.32 -40.96 -37.80
CA LYS A 157 28.96 -41.38 -38.18
C LYS A 157 28.45 -40.76 -39.48
N LYS A 158 29.11 -39.71 -39.98
CA LYS A 158 28.64 -38.93 -41.14
C LYS A 158 28.98 -39.66 -42.44
N LYS A 159 27.96 -40.15 -43.14
CA LYS A 159 28.14 -40.89 -44.41
C LYS A 159 28.38 -39.99 -45.63
N ARG A 160 27.94 -38.72 -45.61
CA ARG A 160 28.04 -37.79 -46.75
C ARG A 160 28.25 -36.36 -46.26
N GLY A 161 28.98 -35.57 -47.05
CA GLY A 161 29.31 -34.16 -46.77
C GLY A 161 30.63 -33.99 -46.01
N ARG A 162 31.13 -32.75 -45.99
CA ARG A 162 32.41 -32.42 -45.34
C ARG A 162 32.37 -32.67 -43.82
N PRO A 163 33.44 -33.24 -43.23
CA PRO A 163 33.55 -33.35 -41.78
C PRO A 163 33.57 -31.96 -41.14
N ALA A 164 33.03 -31.84 -39.93
CA ALA A 164 33.18 -30.65 -39.12
C ALA A 164 34.64 -30.52 -38.66
N LEU A 165 35.15 -29.31 -38.64
CA LEU A 165 36.49 -29.06 -38.13
C LEU A 165 36.53 -29.28 -36.62
N LEU A 166 37.65 -29.82 -36.14
CA LEU A 166 37.92 -29.89 -34.72
C LEU A 166 38.22 -28.48 -34.18
N PRO A 167 37.74 -28.16 -32.97
CA PRO A 167 38.06 -26.90 -32.33
C PRO A 167 39.55 -26.83 -32.00
N THR A 168 40.07 -25.60 -31.90
CA THR A 168 41.45 -25.35 -31.46
C THR A 168 41.49 -24.96 -29.98
N ASP A 169 42.65 -25.16 -29.36
CA ASP A 169 42.96 -24.78 -27.99
C ASP A 169 43.73 -23.45 -27.89
N GLU A 170 43.89 -22.73 -29.01
CA GLU A 170 44.71 -21.50 -29.10
C GLU A 170 44.34 -20.43 -28.06
N GLY A 171 43.05 -20.31 -27.71
CA GLY A 171 42.59 -19.35 -26.70
C GLY A 171 42.93 -19.75 -25.27
N GLY A 172 43.37 -20.98 -25.05
CA GLY A 172 43.78 -21.54 -23.76
C GLY A 172 42.63 -22.01 -22.87
N PHE A 173 42.99 -22.44 -21.66
CA PHE A 173 42.11 -22.95 -20.61
C PHE A 173 41.92 -21.94 -19.47
N GLY A 174 41.02 -22.21 -18.53
CA GLY A 174 40.78 -21.38 -17.35
C GLY A 174 39.75 -20.26 -17.56
N PHE A 175 38.75 -20.49 -18.40
CA PHE A 175 37.64 -19.55 -18.56
C PHE A 175 36.86 -19.36 -17.24
N VAL A 176 36.73 -18.10 -16.81
CA VAL A 176 35.96 -17.72 -15.63
C VAL A 176 34.85 -16.76 -16.04
N ARG A 177 33.62 -17.26 -16.11
CA ARG A 177 32.43 -16.52 -16.59
C ARG A 177 32.24 -15.18 -15.88
N VAL A 178 32.41 -15.13 -14.57
CA VAL A 178 32.08 -13.95 -13.74
C VAL A 178 33.05 -12.78 -13.90
N LYS A 179 34.13 -12.91 -14.69
CA LYS A 179 35.04 -11.80 -14.96
C LYS A 179 34.33 -10.67 -15.71
N PRO A 180 34.76 -9.41 -15.53
CA PRO A 180 34.25 -8.31 -16.33
C PRO A 180 34.56 -8.53 -17.81
N PRO A 181 33.69 -8.05 -18.73
CA PRO A 181 33.96 -8.12 -20.15
C PRO A 181 35.19 -7.28 -20.52
N HIS A 182 35.99 -7.79 -21.47
CA HIS A 182 37.15 -7.07 -21.97
C HIS A 182 36.69 -5.99 -22.95
N ALA A 183 37.02 -4.72 -22.69
CA ALA A 183 36.56 -3.56 -23.46
C ALA A 183 36.82 -3.72 -24.97
N ASP A 184 38.03 -4.16 -25.33
CA ASP A 184 38.43 -4.34 -26.74
C ASP A 184 38.08 -5.71 -27.33
N CYS A 185 37.23 -6.51 -26.67
CA CYS A 185 36.91 -7.84 -27.18
C CYS A 185 36.21 -7.72 -28.54
N PRO A 186 36.75 -8.27 -29.64
CA PRO A 186 36.18 -8.13 -30.98
C PRO A 186 34.92 -8.99 -31.17
N LYS A 187 34.60 -9.87 -30.20
CA LYS A 187 33.44 -10.77 -30.26
C LYS A 187 32.20 -10.19 -29.60
N CYS A 188 32.36 -9.58 -28.42
CA CYS A 188 31.26 -8.95 -27.70
C CYS A 188 31.35 -7.43 -27.65
N TRP A 189 32.39 -6.81 -28.24
CA TRP A 189 32.59 -5.37 -28.31
C TRP A 189 32.55 -4.68 -26.93
N GLY A 190 33.13 -5.32 -25.91
CA GLY A 190 33.12 -4.81 -24.54
C GLY A 190 31.81 -4.99 -23.76
N GLU A 191 30.70 -5.40 -24.41
CA GLU A 191 29.39 -5.54 -23.77
C GLU A 191 29.24 -6.81 -22.92
N GLY A 192 29.99 -7.86 -23.27
CA GLY A 192 29.89 -9.16 -22.60
C GLY A 192 28.57 -9.89 -22.83
N THR A 193 28.24 -10.80 -21.92
CA THR A 193 27.01 -11.60 -21.91
C THR A 193 26.13 -11.21 -20.72
N PRO A 194 24.82 -11.02 -20.91
CA PRO A 194 23.91 -10.77 -19.79
C PRO A 194 23.82 -12.00 -18.90
N ASP A 195 23.89 -11.79 -17.58
CA ASP A 195 23.72 -12.83 -16.55
C ASP A 195 22.83 -12.27 -15.45
N VAL A 196 21.78 -13.02 -15.08
CA VAL A 196 20.94 -12.68 -13.94
C VAL A 196 21.45 -13.48 -12.76
N PHE A 197 21.94 -12.77 -11.74
CA PHE A 197 22.47 -13.39 -10.53
C PHE A 197 21.55 -13.13 -9.35
N ALA A 198 21.03 -14.20 -8.77
CA ALA A 198 20.32 -14.14 -7.50
C ALA A 198 21.29 -14.41 -6.35
N HIS A 199 21.29 -13.56 -5.33
CA HIS A 199 22.05 -13.79 -4.11
C HIS A 199 21.42 -14.90 -3.28
N ASP A 200 22.23 -15.50 -2.40
CA ASP A 200 21.76 -16.51 -1.47
C ASP A 200 20.87 -15.88 -0.40
N THR A 201 19.59 -16.22 -0.43
CA THR A 201 18.57 -15.58 0.43
C THR A 201 18.56 -16.11 1.86
N ARG A 202 19.33 -17.17 2.18
CA ARG A 202 19.40 -17.75 3.53
C ARG A 202 20.09 -16.84 4.54
N HIS A 203 20.93 -15.93 4.06
CA HIS A 203 21.80 -15.08 4.87
C HIS A 203 21.52 -13.58 4.65
N LEU A 204 20.31 -13.23 4.21
CA LEU A 204 19.93 -11.84 4.04
C LEU A 204 19.80 -11.15 5.39
N GLU A 205 20.34 -9.94 5.46
CA GLU A 205 20.29 -9.07 6.63
C GLU A 205 19.68 -7.71 6.26
N GLY A 206 19.40 -6.90 7.27
CA GLY A 206 19.00 -5.50 7.09
C GLY A 206 17.75 -5.29 6.20
N PRO A 207 17.71 -4.18 5.44
CA PRO A 207 16.58 -3.84 4.57
C PRO A 207 16.27 -4.88 3.49
N ALA A 208 17.28 -5.52 2.89
CA ALA A 208 17.08 -6.54 1.86
C ALA A 208 16.31 -7.75 2.39
N ARG A 209 16.54 -8.12 3.66
CA ARG A 209 15.78 -9.20 4.33
C ARG A 209 14.29 -8.88 4.45
N LEU A 210 13.96 -7.60 4.67
CA LEU A 210 12.58 -7.11 4.77
C LEU A 210 11.93 -7.00 3.39
N LEU A 211 12.71 -6.61 2.38
CA LEU A 211 12.27 -6.53 0.99
C LEU A 211 11.93 -7.91 0.41
N TYR A 212 12.66 -8.96 0.80
CA TYR A 212 12.43 -10.32 0.31
C TYR A 212 11.08 -10.90 0.76
N ALA A 213 10.17 -11.14 -0.20
CA ALA A 213 8.85 -11.72 0.04
C ALA A 213 8.78 -13.23 -0.25
N GLY A 214 9.78 -13.79 -0.94
CA GLY A 214 9.88 -15.22 -1.23
C GLY A 214 10.40 -15.53 -2.62
N THR A 215 10.31 -16.79 -3.04
CA THR A 215 10.67 -17.23 -4.39
C THR A 215 9.57 -18.11 -4.97
N LYS A 216 9.30 -17.97 -6.26
CA LYS A 216 8.38 -18.83 -7.01
C LYS A 216 9.15 -19.62 -8.05
N LEU A 217 8.97 -20.94 -8.05
CA LEU A 217 9.51 -21.80 -9.10
C LEU A 217 8.52 -21.86 -10.28
N THR A 218 9.06 -21.78 -11.48
CA THR A 218 8.33 -21.83 -12.76
C THR A 218 9.02 -22.83 -13.70
N GLN A 219 8.37 -23.17 -14.81
CA GLN A 219 8.97 -24.05 -15.82
C GLN A 219 10.22 -23.44 -16.49
N ALA A 220 10.31 -22.10 -16.51
CA ALA A 220 11.41 -21.37 -17.14
C ALA A 220 12.54 -20.99 -16.15
N GLY A 221 12.41 -21.34 -14.86
CA GLY A 221 13.35 -20.93 -13.81
C GLY A 221 12.64 -20.45 -12.55
N PHE A 222 13.24 -19.54 -11.80
CA PHE A 222 12.67 -19.00 -10.56
C PHE A 222 12.48 -17.48 -10.63
N GLU A 223 11.52 -16.98 -9.87
CA GLU A 223 11.19 -15.57 -9.73
C GLU A 223 11.36 -15.18 -8.25
N ILE A 224 12.21 -14.19 -7.97
CA ILE A 224 12.30 -13.60 -6.63
C ILE A 224 11.16 -12.60 -6.46
N LYS A 225 10.34 -12.82 -5.43
CA LYS A 225 9.28 -11.90 -5.04
C LYS A 225 9.79 -10.91 -4.03
N MET A 226 9.44 -9.65 -4.23
CA MET A 226 9.77 -8.54 -3.36
C MET A 226 8.49 -7.93 -2.77
N GLN A 227 8.62 -7.30 -1.61
CA GLN A 227 7.58 -6.43 -1.06
C GLN A 227 7.38 -5.21 -1.96
N ASP A 228 6.17 -4.65 -1.93
CA ASP A 228 5.85 -3.44 -2.69
C ASP A 228 6.46 -2.20 -2.02
N GLN A 229 7.61 -1.77 -2.55
CA GLN A 229 8.33 -0.58 -2.09
C GLN A 229 7.53 0.70 -2.29
N GLY A 230 6.75 0.78 -3.39
CA GLY A 230 5.89 1.91 -3.68
C GLY A 230 4.78 2.03 -2.65
N LYS A 231 4.15 0.91 -2.28
CA LYS A 231 3.11 0.90 -1.25
C LYS A 231 3.67 1.21 0.13
N ALA A 232 4.86 0.71 0.45
CA ALA A 232 5.55 1.06 1.70
C ALA A 232 5.80 2.57 1.78
N LEU A 233 6.30 3.19 0.70
CA LEU A 233 6.54 4.63 0.63
C LEU A 233 5.23 5.44 0.68
N GLU A 234 4.16 4.98 0.03
CA GLU A 234 2.84 5.60 0.11
C GLU A 234 2.32 5.64 1.56
N ASN A 235 2.49 4.54 2.31
CA ASN A 235 2.08 4.49 3.72
C ASN A 235 2.88 5.47 4.59
N VAL A 236 4.19 5.60 4.34
CA VAL A 236 5.04 6.62 5.00
C VAL A 236 4.52 8.03 4.67
N ALA A 237 4.28 8.32 3.39
CA ALA A 237 3.79 9.63 2.95
C ALA A 237 2.38 9.97 3.50
N ARG A 238 1.49 8.98 3.62
CA ARG A 238 0.19 9.13 4.29
C ARG A 238 0.34 9.46 5.78
N HIS A 239 1.24 8.76 6.48
CA HIS A 239 1.51 9.03 7.88
C HIS A 239 2.05 10.45 8.11
N LEU A 240 2.91 10.94 7.19
CA LEU A 240 3.44 12.30 7.20
C LEU A 240 2.42 13.36 6.73
N GLY A 241 1.20 12.97 6.35
CA GLY A 241 0.16 13.90 5.90
C GLY A 241 0.43 14.54 4.53
N MET A 242 1.25 13.92 3.68
CA MET A 242 1.59 14.46 2.35
C MET A 242 0.39 14.43 1.38
N PHE A 243 -0.61 13.59 1.64
CA PHE A 243 -1.84 13.54 0.85
C PHE A 243 -2.93 14.38 1.53
N LYS A 244 -3.31 15.48 0.89
CA LYS A 244 -4.55 16.20 1.22
C LYS A 244 -5.68 15.59 0.41
N GLU A 245 -6.51 14.76 1.04
CA GLU A 245 -7.75 14.31 0.40
C GLU A 245 -8.69 15.52 0.28
N ARG A 246 -8.76 16.09 -0.92
CA ARG A 246 -9.80 17.06 -1.28
C ARG A 246 -11.09 16.26 -1.43
N ILE A 247 -11.93 16.27 -0.40
CA ILE A 247 -13.28 15.71 -0.50
C ILE A 247 -14.11 16.69 -1.32
N GLU A 248 -14.28 16.42 -2.62
CA GLU A 248 -15.26 17.12 -3.45
C GLU A 248 -16.65 16.62 -3.06
N ILE A 249 -17.26 17.32 -2.10
CA ILE A 249 -18.64 17.04 -1.67
C ILE A 249 -19.55 17.98 -2.45
N ASP A 250 -20.22 17.41 -3.45
CA ASP A 250 -21.35 17.98 -4.18
C ASP A 250 -22.37 18.61 -3.23
N ASP A 251 -23.12 19.60 -3.71
CA ASP A 251 -23.97 20.49 -2.88
C ASP A 251 -25.03 19.76 -2.04
N LYS A 252 -25.25 18.48 -2.28
CA LYS A 252 -26.13 17.58 -1.53
C LYS A 252 -25.50 17.00 -0.25
N GLY A 253 -24.20 17.14 -0.04
CA GLY A 253 -23.48 16.50 1.07
C GLY A 253 -23.20 17.39 2.30
N ILE A 254 -23.78 18.59 2.37
CA ILE A 254 -23.66 19.49 3.55
C ILE A 254 -24.14 18.80 4.83
N GLU A 255 -25.14 17.92 4.73
CA GLU A 255 -25.67 17.16 5.86
C GLU A 255 -24.65 16.15 6.44
N LYS A 256 -23.68 15.68 5.64
CA LYS A 256 -22.67 14.70 6.04
C LYS A 256 -21.42 15.31 6.69
N LEU A 257 -21.31 16.63 6.71
CA LEU A 257 -20.21 17.33 7.37
C LEU A 257 -20.39 17.34 8.89
N ASP A 258 -19.28 17.27 9.63
CA ASP A 258 -19.26 17.53 11.07
C ASP A 258 -19.40 19.04 11.36
N GLU A 259 -19.59 19.42 12.63
CA GLU A 259 -19.81 20.83 13.01
C GLU A 259 -18.69 21.78 12.54
N VAL A 260 -17.43 21.32 12.55
CA VAL A 260 -16.27 22.10 12.11
C VAL A 260 -16.31 22.29 10.59
N GLY A 261 -16.59 21.24 9.84
CA GLY A 261 -16.75 21.31 8.38
C GLY A 261 -17.93 22.17 7.94
N ARG A 262 -19.05 22.15 8.69
CA ARG A 262 -20.20 23.02 8.42
C ARG A 262 -19.88 24.49 8.67
N ALA A 263 -19.21 24.81 9.79
CA ALA A 263 -18.83 26.19 10.12
C ALA A 263 -17.85 26.78 9.10
N SER A 264 -16.86 26.01 8.67
CA SER A 264 -15.89 26.45 7.66
C SER A 264 -16.53 26.68 6.28
N ARG A 265 -17.53 25.88 5.90
CA ARG A 265 -18.26 26.04 4.63
C ARG A 265 -19.23 27.23 4.68
N LEU A 266 -19.91 27.45 5.80
CA LEU A 266 -20.72 28.66 6.02
C LEU A 266 -19.86 29.93 5.90
N ALA A 267 -18.69 29.96 6.54
CA ALA A 267 -17.76 31.10 6.43
C ALA A 267 -17.32 31.36 4.98
N ALA A 268 -17.04 30.32 4.20
CA ALA A 268 -16.66 30.46 2.79
C ALA A 268 -17.84 30.94 1.90
N ILE A 269 -19.07 30.53 2.21
CA ILE A 269 -20.28 31.00 1.52
C ILE A 269 -20.54 32.47 1.87
N PHE A 270 -20.44 32.84 3.14
CA PHE A 270 -20.57 34.23 3.57
C PHE A 270 -19.51 35.12 2.91
N ALA A 271 -18.25 34.70 2.85
CA ALA A 271 -17.20 35.45 2.17
C ALA A 271 -17.47 35.65 0.66
N LYS A 272 -18.06 34.64 -0.02
CA LYS A 272 -18.47 34.78 -1.43
C LYS A 272 -19.66 35.72 -1.61
N ILE A 273 -20.62 35.70 -0.69
CA ILE A 273 -21.76 36.61 -0.70
C ILE A 273 -21.28 38.04 -0.43
N GLU A 274 -20.38 38.23 0.55
CA GLU A 274 -19.78 39.53 0.85
C GLU A 274 -18.98 40.07 -0.34
N ALA A 275 -18.19 39.23 -1.02
CA ALA A 275 -17.48 39.63 -2.23
C ALA A 275 -18.42 40.06 -3.36
N ARG A 276 -19.51 39.30 -3.58
CA ARG A 276 -20.53 39.64 -4.59
C ARG A 276 -21.29 40.92 -4.24
N LEU A 277 -21.62 41.12 -2.96
CA LEU A 277 -22.26 42.36 -2.49
C LEU A 277 -21.31 43.57 -2.53
N ALA A 278 -20.00 43.35 -2.43
CA ALA A 278 -19.00 44.40 -2.64
C ALA A 278 -18.90 44.78 -4.13
N GLU A 279 -18.89 43.79 -5.04
CA GLU A 279 -18.94 44.03 -6.49
C GLU A 279 -20.23 44.75 -6.92
N GLU A 280 -21.38 44.43 -6.32
CA GLU A 280 -22.66 45.12 -6.56
C GLU A 280 -22.73 46.53 -5.94
N ARG A 281 -21.85 46.89 -5.00
CA ARG A 281 -21.77 48.25 -4.41
C ARG A 281 -20.81 49.17 -5.15
N ASP A 282 -19.87 48.62 -5.90
CA ASP A 282 -18.85 49.37 -6.66
C ASP A 282 -19.23 49.60 -8.14
N ASP A 283 -20.44 49.20 -8.57
CA ASP A 283 -20.99 49.48 -9.90
C ASP A 283 -21.71 50.85 -9.91
N PRO A 284 -21.18 51.90 -10.56
CA PRO A 284 -21.69 53.28 -10.49
C PRO A 284 -22.95 53.52 -11.36
N ALA A 285 -23.73 52.47 -11.66
CA ALA A 285 -24.86 52.51 -12.58
C ALA A 285 -26.24 52.27 -11.92
N ASN A 286 -26.40 52.60 -10.62
CA ASN A 286 -27.71 52.76 -9.98
C ASN A 286 -27.76 54.00 -9.09
#